data_AF-Q4RDC3-F1
#
_entry.id   AF-Q4RDC3-F1
#
_cell.length_a   1.000
_cell.length_b   1.000
_cell.length_c   1.000
_cell.angle_alpha   90.00
_cell.angle_beta   90.00
_cell.angle_gamma   90.00
#
_symmetry.space_group_name_H-M   'P 1'
#
loop_
_entity.id
_entity.type
_entity.pdbx_description
1 polymer ?
#
loop_
_entity_poly.entity_id
_entity_poly.type
_entity_poly.pdbx_seq_one_letter_code
_entity_poly.pdbx_strand_id
1 'polypeptide(L)' 'VIVTLMGADGSSEAHHLMDPEKQVFERGAVDVFLLSVPFSLGDLQGVRLWHNNSGSHPAW' A
#
# COMPACT_ATOMS: atom_id res chain seq x y z
N VAL A 1 -1.11 -1.57 -6.95
CA VAL A 1 -1.55 -2.08 -5.64
C VAL A 1 -2.00 -0.91 -4.81
N ILE A 2 -3.05 -1.04 -4.01
CA ILE A 2 -3.54 0.04 -3.15
C ILE A 2 -3.43 -0.37 -1.69
N VAL A 3 -2.99 0.55 -0.84
CA VAL A 3 -2.96 0.35 0.61
C VAL A 3 -3.77 1.44 1.32
N THR A 4 -4.45 1.03 2.40
CA THR A 4 -5.07 1.93 3.36
C THR A 4 -4.53 1.61 4.75
N LEU A 5 -4.07 2.64 5.46
CA LEU A 5 -3.59 2.53 6.83
C LEU A 5 -4.78 2.69 7.79
N MET A 6 -4.89 1.83 8.79
CA MET A 6 -5.95 1.86 9.80
C MET A 6 -5.32 2.08 11.17
N GLY A 7 -5.77 3.11 11.89
CA GLY A 7 -5.37 3.37 13.27
C GLY A 7 -6.56 3.66 14.17
N ALA A 8 -6.29 3.82 15.46
CA ALA A 8 -7.30 4.04 16.49
C ALA A 8 -8.16 5.30 16.25
N ASP A 9 -7.58 6.34 15.67
CA ASP A 9 -8.25 7.64 15.45
C ASP A 9 -8.87 7.76 14.05
N GLY A 10 -8.67 6.77 13.17
CA GLY A 10 -9.24 6.77 11.83
C GLY A 10 -8.44 5.97 10.81
N SER A 11 -8.83 6.10 9.54
CA SER A 11 -8.11 5.49 8.42
C SER A 11 -7.58 6.56 7.48
N SER A 12 -6.48 6.24 6.81
CA SER A 12 -5.94 7.08 5.75
C SER A 12 -6.82 7.01 4.49
N GLU A 13 -6.58 7.91 3.54
CA GLU A 13 -7.05 7.71 2.17
C GLU A 13 -6.35 6.50 1.52
N ALA A 14 -6.82 6.11 0.33
CA ALA A 14 -6.20 5.07 -0.48
C ALA A 14 -4.88 5.56 -1.08
N HIS A 15 -3.79 4.84 -0.82
CA HIS A 15 -2.47 5.14 -1.36
C HIS A 15 -2.14 4.17 -2.47
N HIS A 16 -1.82 4.69 -3.65
CA HIS A 16 -1.30 3.87 -4.74
C HIS A 16 0.17 3.58 -4.49
N LEU A 17 0.50 2.31 -4.33
CA LEU A 17 1.88 1.86 -4.28
C LEU A 17 2.37 1.71 -5.72
N MET A 18 3.18 2.67 -6.15
CA MET A 18 3.80 2.73 -7.47
C MET A 18 5.12 3.49 -7.38
N ASP A 19 6.02 3.19 -8.30
CA ASP A 19 7.26 3.92 -8.51
C ASP A 19 7.34 4.29 -10.00
N PRO A 20 7.47 5.58 -10.37
CA PRO A 20 7.57 5.99 -11.76
C PRO A 20 8.83 5.47 -12.47
N GLU A 21 9.91 5.16 -11.73
CA GLU A 21 11.21 4.81 -12.30
C GLU A 21 11.45 3.29 -12.37
N LYS A 22 10.65 2.48 -11.67
CA LYS A 22 10.79 1.02 -11.68
C LYS A 22 9.45 0.29 -11.68
N GLN A 23 9.49 -0.93 -12.19
CA GLN A 23 8.41 -1.88 -11.97
C GLN A 23 8.46 -2.39 -10.52
N VAL A 24 7.33 -2.34 -9.84
CA VAL A 24 7.17 -2.78 -8.44
C VAL A 24 6.31 -4.06 -8.38
N PHE A 25 6.40 -4.79 -7.27
CA PHE A 25 5.71 -6.06 -7.04
C PHE A 25 6.16 -7.18 -7.98
N GLU A 26 7.45 -7.19 -8.32
CA GLU A 26 8.04 -8.28 -9.08
C GLU A 26 8.30 -9.50 -8.19
N ARG A 27 8.23 -10.70 -8.78
CA ARG A 27 8.40 -11.94 -8.04
C ARG A 27 9.79 -12.01 -7.39
N GLY A 28 9.82 -12.14 -6.07
CA GLY A 28 11.05 -12.23 -5.28
C GLY A 28 11.73 -10.88 -5.00
N ALA A 29 11.13 -9.77 -5.44
CA ALA A 29 11.61 -8.43 -5.12
C ALA A 29 11.17 -7.98 -3.71
N VAL A 30 11.89 -7.00 -3.17
CA VAL A 30 11.52 -6.28 -1.96
C VAL A 30 11.39 -4.80 -2.33
N ASP A 31 10.18 -4.27 -2.17
CA ASP A 31 9.88 -2.86 -2.44
C ASP A 31 9.62 -2.11 -1.14
N VAL A 32 10.20 -0.92 -1.00
CA VAL A 32 10.02 -0.03 0.15
C VAL A 32 9.32 1.24 -0.33
N PHE A 33 8.25 1.62 0.37
CA PHE A 33 7.47 2.83 0.09
C PHE A 33 7.40 3.70 1.34
N LEU A 34 7.48 5.02 1.15
CA LEU A 34 7.21 6.01 2.20
C LEU A 34 5.80 6.58 2.00
N LEU A 35 4.97 6.47 3.03
CA LEU A 35 3.61 6.99 3.02
C LEU A 35 3.48 8.10 4.06
N SER A 36 2.79 9.19 3.69
CA SER A 36 2.48 10.30 4.59
C SER A 36 0.98 10.53 4.63
N VAL A 37 0.47 10.83 5.82
CA VAL A 37 -0.94 11.13 6.06
C VAL A 37 -1.07 12.53 6.65
N PRO A 38 -2.10 13.30 6.29
CA PRO A 38 -2.22 14.70 6.71
C PRO A 38 -2.60 14.88 8.19
N PHE A 39 -2.95 13.81 8.89
CA PHE A 39 -3.33 13.80 10.31
C PHE A 39 -2.85 12.53 10.99
N SER A 40 -2.75 12.57 12.34
CA SER A 40 -2.42 11.38 13.14
C SER A 40 -3.51 10.32 13.03
N LEU A 41 -3.13 9.06 12.81
CA LEU A 41 -4.05 7.92 12.85
C LEU A 41 -4.16 7.30 14.26
N GLY A 42 -3.43 7.84 15.24
CA GLY A 42 -3.26 7.20 16.54
C GLY A 42 -2.44 5.92 16.44
N ASP A 43 -2.65 4.99 17.37
CA ASP A 43 -2.01 3.67 17.32
C ASP A 43 -2.44 2.91 16.07
N LEU A 44 -1.49 2.49 15.25
CA LEU A 44 -1.76 1.71 14.04
C LEU A 44 -2.29 0.33 14.43
N GLN A 45 -3.45 0.00 13.88
CA GLN A 45 -4.15 -1.27 14.14
C GLN A 45 -3.97 -2.26 12.99
N GLY A 46 -3.68 -1.76 11.79
CA GLY A 46 -3.37 -2.62 10.66
C GLY A 46 -3.29 -1.89 9.33
N VAL A 47 -3.09 -2.67 8.28
CA VAL A 47 -3.08 -2.22 6.90
C VAL A 47 -4.07 -3.04 6.10
N ARG A 48 -4.79 -2.40 5.19
CA ARG A 48 -5.62 -3.07 4.20
C ARG A 48 -4.94 -2.95 2.85
N LEU A 49 -4.69 -4.10 2.22
CA LEU A 49 -4.16 -4.16 0.86
C LEU A 49 -5.28 -4.54 -0.11
N TRP A 50 -5.30 -3.89 -1.27
CA TRP A 50 -6.19 -4.23 -2.37
C TRP A 50 -5.43 -4.28 -3.69
N HIS A 51 -5.83 -5.21 -4.55
CA HIS A 51 -5.32 -5.33 -5.90
C HIS A 51 -6.43 -5.75 -6.85
N ASN A 52 -6.28 -5.35 -8.10
CA ASN A 52 -7.27 -5.55 -9.14
C ASN A 52 -7.11 -6.88 -9.90
N ASN A 53 -6.22 -7.79 -9.44
CA ASN A 53 -5.87 -9.04 -10.12
C ASN A 53 -5.41 -8.90 -11.58
N SER A 54 -4.95 -7.72 -12.00
CA SER A 54 -4.37 -7.52 -13.33
C SER A 54 -2.91 -7.97 -13.39
N GLY A 55 -2.39 -8.21 -14.60
CA GLY A 55 -1.00 -8.62 -14.83
C GLY A 55 -0.87 -10.09 -15.26
N SER A 56 0.37 -10.52 -15.51
CA SER A 56 0.65 -11.86 -16.03
C SER A 56 0.48 -12.97 -14.99
N HIS A 57 0.76 -12.67 -13.72
CA HIS A 57 0.68 -13.61 -12.60
C HIS A 57 0.13 -12.86 -11.38
N PRO A 58 -1.19 -12.66 -11.29
CA PRO A 58 -1.79 -11.76 -10.30
C PRO A 58 -1.88 -12.36 -8.89
N ALA A 59 -1.58 -13.64 -8.74
CA ALA A 59 -1.43 -14.29 -7.44
C ALA A 59 -0.06 -13.92 -6.85
N TRP A 60 -0.08 -13.27 -5.69
CA TRP A 60 1.10 -12.87 -4.93
C TRP A 60 1.36 -13.84 -3.79
#